data_AF-A0A9X0D919-F1
#
_entry.id   AF-A0A9X0D919-F1
#
_cell.length_a   1.000
_cell.length_b   1.000
_cell.length_c   1.000
_cell.angle_alpha   90.00
_cell.angle_beta   90.00
_cell.angle_gamma   90.00
#
_symmetry.space_group_name_H-M   'P 1'
#
loop_
_entity.id
_entity.type
_entity.pdbx_description
1 polymer ?
#
loop_
_entity_poly.entity_id
_entity_poly.type
_entity_poly.pdbx_seq_one_letter_code
_entity_poly.pdbx_strand_id
1 'polypeptide(L)'
;MLDSWPEAGLQRYSFNSLETFMTLVNNHRIAHSVLNNSTIQGEIRFYSQIISNLFDWLFRNVQDSDSDVLSRFIGYQMLLFGKEKTGIERALGGSFFIRGHFAETEELLWFAKQNFLGKENLNSSMQLMPEIKDIYREAVEHHNKSVLDEVEQRREVILSNKRQNASLESARKATRPKLHQTTKQLQEEKQRADSLLYQMLPYPVAEQLKSGHSVTAEQYESVTVFFSDIVDFTKICANISPMEVTQMLNRLYGIFDNHIDKYDVYKVETIGDAYMVVSGLPEKNGHDHVTQIALMALHLVELMESFRFGSDAEKDLSVRIGIHTGPCAAGVVGNKMPRYCLFGDTVNTASRMQTTGMPQKIHVSKDTKDMLTFLGGYALEFRELVDVKGKGAMQTYWLLEYSGIQVK
;
A
#
# COMPACT_ATOMS: atom_id res chain seq x y z
N MET A 1 -7.88 2.12 37.02
CA MET A 1 -8.23 3.48 37.49
C MET A 1 -9.03 4.28 36.47
N LEU A 2 -9.61 3.64 35.43
CA LEU A 2 -10.74 4.19 34.67
C LEU A 2 -11.53 2.97 34.20
N ASP A 3 -12.42 2.48 35.06
CA ASP A 3 -13.10 1.19 34.86
C ASP A 3 -14.44 1.34 34.12
N SER A 4 -14.80 2.58 33.75
CA SER A 4 -16.03 2.92 33.02
C SER A 4 -15.80 4.08 32.04
N TRP A 5 -16.77 4.36 31.18
CA TRP A 5 -16.82 5.54 30.30
C TRP A 5 -17.80 6.58 30.89
N PRO A 6 -17.85 7.83 30.39
CA PRO A 6 -18.79 8.83 30.90
C PRO A 6 -20.23 8.33 30.85
N GLU A 7 -20.86 8.12 32.01
CA GLU A 7 -22.26 7.71 32.08
C GLU A 7 -23.19 8.85 31.61
N ALA A 8 -24.31 8.45 31.01
CA ALA A 8 -25.26 9.31 30.33
C ALA A 8 -25.88 10.35 31.29
N GLY A 9 -25.34 11.58 31.27
CA GLY A 9 -25.89 12.71 32.04
C GLY A 9 -25.52 14.10 31.52
N LEU A 10 -24.77 14.21 30.41
CA LEU A 10 -24.37 15.49 29.83
C LEU A 10 -25.27 15.81 28.63
N GLN A 11 -26.04 16.90 28.75
CA GLN A 11 -27.28 17.24 28.04
C GLN A 11 -27.29 17.29 26.49
N ARG A 12 -26.24 16.89 25.76
CA ARG A 12 -26.30 16.88 24.27
C ARG A 12 -25.51 15.80 23.52
N TYR A 13 -24.47 15.19 24.11
CA TYR A 13 -23.64 14.20 23.43
C TYR A 13 -23.27 13.07 24.39
N SER A 14 -24.10 12.02 24.41
CA SER A 14 -23.89 10.83 25.25
C SER A 14 -23.11 9.77 24.49
N PHE A 15 -21.96 9.35 25.03
CA PHE A 15 -21.22 8.17 24.57
C PHE A 15 -20.70 7.43 25.81
N ASN A 16 -20.87 6.11 25.81
CA ASN A 16 -20.59 5.23 26.95
C ASN A 16 -19.57 4.12 26.60
N SER A 17 -18.95 4.23 25.42
CA SER A 17 -17.89 3.33 24.94
C SER A 17 -17.09 4.01 23.83
N LEU A 18 -15.91 3.47 23.51
CA LEU A 18 -15.12 3.93 22.37
C LEU A 18 -15.90 3.84 21.05
N GLU A 19 -16.69 2.78 20.89
CA GLU A 19 -17.49 2.52 19.70
C GLU A 19 -18.61 3.56 19.53
N THR A 20 -19.33 3.89 20.61
CA THR A 20 -20.40 4.91 20.56
C THR A 20 -19.85 6.31 20.36
N PHE A 21 -18.68 6.62 20.93
CA PHE A 21 -17.95 7.86 20.66
C PHE A 21 -17.55 7.98 19.19
N MET A 22 -16.91 6.94 18.63
CA MET A 22 -16.49 6.93 17.23
C MET A 22 -17.69 7.05 16.28
N THR A 23 -18.80 6.39 16.62
CA THR A 23 -20.05 6.49 15.87
C THR A 23 -20.61 7.91 15.87
N LEU A 24 -20.64 8.60 17.02
CA LEU A 24 -21.07 9.99 17.13
C LEU A 24 -20.21 10.92 16.24
N VAL A 25 -18.89 10.79 16.31
CA VAL A 25 -17.96 11.62 15.54
C VAL A 25 -18.08 11.34 14.04
N ASN A 26 -18.21 10.08 13.64
CA ASN A 26 -18.36 9.69 12.23
C ASN A 26 -19.71 10.12 11.66
N ASN A 27 -20.80 9.98 12.42
CA ASN A 27 -22.12 10.44 11.99
C ASN A 27 -22.15 11.95 11.77
N HIS A 28 -21.52 12.74 12.65
CA HIS A 28 -21.36 14.19 12.44
C HIS A 28 -20.59 14.49 11.16
N ARG A 29 -19.45 13.79 10.92
CA ARG A 29 -18.66 13.94 9.68
C ARG A 29 -19.43 13.58 8.41
N ILE A 30 -20.22 12.51 8.43
CA ILE A 30 -21.02 12.05 7.29
C ILE A 30 -22.20 13.00 7.04
N ALA A 31 -22.85 13.50 8.09
CA ALA A 31 -23.93 14.48 7.94
C ALA A 31 -23.47 15.76 7.23
N HIS A 32 -22.21 16.16 7.40
CA HIS A 32 -21.63 17.31 6.68
C HIS A 32 -21.41 17.09 5.19
N SER A 33 -21.12 15.87 4.74
CA SER A 33 -20.96 15.62 3.30
C SER A 33 -22.29 15.71 2.54
N VAL A 34 -23.43 15.66 3.25
CA VAL A 34 -24.78 15.59 2.67
C VAL A 34 -25.56 16.90 2.81
N LEU A 35 -25.43 17.64 3.94
CA LEU A 35 -26.38 18.73 4.28
C LEU A 35 -25.84 20.17 4.18
N ASN A 36 -24.53 20.40 3.99
CA ASN A 36 -23.91 21.70 3.67
C ASN A 36 -24.33 22.94 4.52
N ASN A 37 -24.86 22.75 5.73
CA ASN A 37 -25.50 23.83 6.51
C ASN A 37 -24.78 24.18 7.83
N SER A 38 -23.51 23.81 7.98
CA SER A 38 -22.73 24.06 9.21
C SER A 38 -21.83 25.28 9.06
N THR A 39 -21.82 26.14 10.09
CA THR A 39 -20.91 27.27 10.18
C THR A 39 -19.61 26.84 10.86
N ILE A 40 -18.50 27.53 10.57
CA ILE A 40 -17.21 27.31 11.26
C ILE A 40 -17.38 27.37 12.80
N GLN A 41 -18.23 28.26 13.28
CA GLN A 41 -18.58 28.38 14.70
C GLN A 41 -19.33 27.14 15.22
N GLY A 42 -20.23 26.56 14.42
CA GLY A 42 -20.94 25.32 14.74
C GLY A 42 -19.99 24.13 14.91
N GLU A 43 -19.01 24.00 14.01
CA GLU A 43 -18.01 22.93 14.08
C GLU A 43 -17.09 23.07 15.28
N ILE A 44 -16.60 24.28 15.55
CA ILE A 44 -15.80 24.55 16.74
C ILE A 44 -16.60 24.19 18.00
N ARG A 45 -17.86 24.61 18.08
CA ARG A 45 -18.72 24.33 19.24
C ARG A 45 -18.96 22.83 19.45
N PHE A 46 -19.15 22.06 18.37
CA PHE A 46 -19.33 20.61 18.45
C PHE A 46 -18.13 19.91 19.07
N TYR A 47 -16.93 20.12 18.50
CA TYR A 47 -15.71 19.46 18.97
C TYR A 47 -15.30 19.95 20.36
N SER A 48 -15.39 21.25 20.64
CA SER A 48 -15.12 21.80 21.96
C SER A 48 -15.99 21.20 23.06
N GLN A 49 -17.28 20.95 22.78
CA GLN A 49 -18.20 20.38 23.77
C GLN A 49 -17.86 18.92 24.10
N ILE A 50 -17.52 18.12 23.09
CA ILE A 50 -17.12 16.72 23.29
C ILE A 50 -15.86 16.64 24.14
N ILE A 51 -14.88 17.49 23.84
CA ILE A 51 -13.63 17.59 24.58
C ILE A 51 -13.90 18.00 26.04
N SER A 52 -14.74 19.00 26.27
CA SER A 52 -15.11 19.45 27.63
C SER A 52 -15.75 18.31 28.44
N ASN A 53 -16.68 17.56 27.83
CA ASN A 53 -17.37 16.47 28.52
C ASN A 53 -16.41 15.34 28.93
N LEU A 54 -15.44 15.00 28.08
CA LEU A 54 -14.40 14.00 28.39
C LEU A 54 -13.51 14.46 29.56
N PHE A 55 -13.13 15.73 29.58
CA PHE A 55 -12.32 16.29 30.67
C PHE A 55 -13.06 16.34 31.99
N ASP A 56 -14.33 16.79 31.99
CA ASP A 56 -15.14 16.82 33.21
C ASP A 56 -15.32 15.44 33.82
N TRP A 57 -15.44 14.41 32.97
CA TRP A 57 -15.50 13.03 33.41
C TRP A 57 -14.14 12.55 33.96
N LEU A 58 -13.04 12.77 33.24
CA LEU A 58 -11.71 12.37 33.71
C LEU A 58 -11.36 13.04 35.04
N PHE A 59 -11.67 14.33 35.20
CA PHE A 59 -11.41 15.08 36.43
C PHE A 59 -12.12 14.45 37.64
N ARG A 60 -13.42 14.11 37.52
CA ARG A 60 -14.17 13.46 38.61
C ARG A 60 -13.58 12.13 39.04
N ASN A 61 -12.98 11.38 38.11
CA ASN A 61 -12.40 10.07 38.41
C ASN A 61 -10.99 10.15 39.01
N VAL A 62 -10.32 11.29 38.91
CA VAL A 62 -8.94 11.50 39.39
C VAL A 62 -8.92 12.39 40.65
N GLN A 63 -10.02 13.08 40.98
CA GLN A 63 -10.11 14.01 42.11
C GLN A 63 -9.79 13.37 43.48
N ASP A 64 -10.07 12.07 43.65
CA ASP A 64 -9.82 11.33 44.90
C ASP A 64 -8.45 10.63 44.94
N SER A 65 -7.56 10.88 43.96
CA SER A 65 -6.22 10.29 43.88
C SER A 65 -5.15 11.13 44.60
N ASP A 66 -3.95 10.57 44.77
CA ASP A 66 -2.82 11.25 45.42
C ASP A 66 -2.55 12.65 44.81
N SER A 67 -2.22 13.62 45.68
CA SER A 67 -2.01 15.03 45.30
C SER A 67 -1.02 15.25 44.14
N ASP A 68 0.02 14.42 44.04
CA ASP A 68 1.01 14.48 42.95
C ASP A 68 0.41 14.01 41.61
N VAL A 69 -0.42 12.95 41.64
CA VAL A 69 -1.12 12.44 40.45
C VAL A 69 -2.17 13.44 39.97
N LEU A 70 -2.92 14.02 40.91
CA LEU A 70 -3.91 15.05 40.62
C LEU A 70 -3.26 16.31 40.02
N SER A 71 -2.12 16.76 40.55
CA SER A 71 -1.40 17.94 40.05
C SER A 71 -0.89 17.74 38.61
N ARG A 72 -0.30 16.57 38.31
CA ARG A 72 0.13 16.24 36.94
C ARG A 72 -1.06 16.09 35.99
N PHE A 73 -2.14 15.48 36.44
CA PHE A 73 -3.37 15.36 35.64
C PHE A 73 -3.95 16.75 35.30
N ILE A 74 -4.06 17.64 36.29
CA ILE A 74 -4.50 19.02 36.08
C ILE A 74 -3.56 19.73 35.10
N GLY A 75 -2.24 19.56 35.24
CA GLY A 75 -1.28 20.11 34.28
C GLY A 75 -1.53 19.64 32.84
N TYR A 76 -1.87 18.36 32.61
CA TYR A 76 -2.11 17.82 31.26
C TYR A 76 -3.43 18.36 30.71
N GLN A 77 -4.44 18.49 31.56
CA GLN A 77 -5.70 19.12 31.22
C GLN A 77 -5.50 20.58 30.80
N MET A 78 -4.69 21.35 31.56
CA MET A 78 -4.34 22.72 31.21
C MET A 78 -3.57 22.80 29.87
N LEU A 79 -2.67 21.85 29.58
CA LEU A 79 -1.98 21.78 28.28
C LEU A 79 -2.98 21.62 27.13
N LEU A 80 -3.92 20.68 27.29
CA LEU A 80 -4.88 20.35 26.25
C LEU A 80 -5.88 21.48 26.03
N PHE A 81 -6.36 22.13 27.10
CA PHE A 81 -7.15 23.36 26.97
C PHE A 81 -6.35 24.47 26.30
N GLY A 82 -5.10 24.70 26.70
CA GLY A 82 -4.23 25.69 26.07
C GLY A 82 -4.09 25.47 24.56
N LYS A 83 -3.88 24.21 24.14
CA LYS A 83 -3.80 23.80 22.73
C LYS A 83 -5.10 24.04 21.99
N GLU A 84 -6.24 23.69 22.59
CA GLU A 84 -7.57 23.89 22.01
C GLU A 84 -7.85 25.39 21.79
N LYS A 85 -7.68 26.23 22.82
CA LYS A 85 -7.93 27.69 22.73
C LYS A 85 -6.99 28.35 21.71
N THR A 86 -5.72 27.94 21.68
CA THR A 86 -4.76 28.37 20.64
C THR A 86 -5.21 27.92 19.23
N GLY A 87 -5.79 26.73 19.10
CA GLY A 87 -6.35 26.26 17.82
C GLY A 87 -7.50 27.13 17.31
N ILE A 88 -8.45 27.47 18.20
CA ILE A 88 -9.57 28.37 17.88
C ILE A 88 -9.06 29.77 17.53
N GLU A 89 -8.11 30.30 18.30
CA GLU A 89 -7.43 31.58 18.04
C GLU A 89 -6.82 31.61 16.63
N ARG A 90 -6.05 30.59 16.25
CA ARG A 90 -5.45 30.49 14.91
C ARG A 90 -6.50 30.43 13.79
N ALA A 91 -7.61 29.71 14.00
CA ALA A 91 -8.68 29.62 13.01
C ALA A 91 -9.35 31.00 12.79
N LEU A 92 -9.62 31.72 13.88
CA LEU A 92 -10.17 33.07 13.84
C LEU A 92 -9.20 34.06 13.18
N GLY A 93 -7.92 34.00 13.54
CA GLY A 93 -6.88 34.83 12.91
C GLY A 93 -6.74 34.56 11.41
N GLY A 94 -6.85 33.30 10.98
CA GLY A 94 -6.91 32.94 9.57
C GLY A 94 -8.08 33.61 8.85
N SER A 95 -9.28 33.56 9.44
CA SER A 95 -10.48 34.24 8.93
C SER A 95 -10.27 35.76 8.82
N PHE A 96 -9.68 36.38 9.84
CA PHE A 96 -9.36 37.82 9.85
C PHE A 96 -8.46 38.20 8.67
N PHE A 97 -7.37 37.47 8.43
CA PHE A 97 -6.45 37.81 7.33
C PHE A 97 -7.03 37.51 5.94
N ILE A 98 -7.98 36.57 5.83
CA ILE A 98 -8.72 36.31 4.60
C ILE A 98 -9.68 37.48 4.28
N ARG A 99 -10.43 37.94 5.30
CA ARG A 99 -11.46 38.99 5.16
C ARG A 99 -10.89 40.41 5.27
N GLY A 100 -9.67 40.55 5.78
CA GLY A 100 -9.03 41.82 6.15
C GLY A 100 -9.58 42.46 7.44
N HIS A 101 -10.66 41.94 8.00
CA HIS A 101 -11.28 42.43 9.24
C HIS A 101 -12.20 41.35 9.85
N PHE A 102 -12.55 41.52 11.12
CA PHE A 102 -13.69 40.84 11.72
C PHE A 102 -14.98 41.57 11.34
N ALA A 103 -16.02 40.81 11.01
CA ALA A 103 -17.31 41.37 10.60
C ALA A 103 -18.06 41.97 11.80
N GLU A 104 -17.89 41.36 12.97
CA GLU A 104 -18.55 41.75 14.21
C GLU A 104 -17.53 41.92 15.35
N THR A 105 -17.80 42.84 16.27
CA THR A 105 -16.96 43.07 17.46
C THR A 105 -16.85 41.81 18.33
N GLU A 106 -17.87 40.95 18.30
CA GLU A 106 -17.85 39.67 19.02
C GLU A 106 -16.75 38.72 18.54
N GLU A 107 -16.43 38.71 17.25
CA GLU A 107 -15.35 37.85 16.72
C GLU A 107 -13.97 38.30 17.23
N LEU A 108 -13.75 39.62 17.36
CA LEU A 108 -12.53 40.17 17.94
C LEU A 108 -12.41 39.85 19.43
N LEU A 109 -13.50 40.05 20.18
CA LEU A 109 -13.55 39.70 21.60
C LEU A 109 -13.34 38.21 21.81
N TRP A 110 -13.89 37.38 20.93
CA TRP A 110 -13.71 35.94 20.96
C TRP A 110 -12.25 35.57 20.71
N PHE A 111 -11.62 36.13 19.67
CA PHE A 111 -10.20 35.96 19.39
C PHE A 111 -9.32 36.35 20.58
N ALA A 112 -9.52 37.55 21.14
CA ALA A 112 -8.76 38.06 22.27
C ALA A 112 -8.89 37.14 23.49
N LYS A 113 -10.12 36.69 23.79
CA LYS A 113 -10.39 35.73 24.86
C LYS A 113 -9.68 34.39 24.63
N GLN A 114 -9.71 33.84 23.42
CA GLN A 114 -9.05 32.57 23.12
C GLN A 114 -7.52 32.69 23.19
N ASN A 115 -6.94 33.79 22.71
CA ASN A 115 -5.51 34.06 22.81
C ASN A 115 -5.06 34.11 24.26
N PHE A 116 -5.76 34.89 25.09
CA PHE A 116 -5.45 35.00 26.52
C PHE A 116 -5.56 33.66 27.23
N LEU A 117 -6.70 32.97 27.08
CA LEU A 117 -6.91 31.66 27.71
C LEU A 117 -5.89 30.62 27.22
N GLY A 118 -5.52 30.63 25.94
CA GLY A 118 -4.51 29.72 25.40
C GLY A 118 -3.16 29.89 26.08
N LYS A 119 -2.70 31.15 26.23
CA LYS A 119 -1.44 31.49 26.89
C LYS A 119 -1.46 31.16 28.39
N GLU A 120 -2.51 31.56 29.10
CA GLU A 120 -2.64 31.30 30.53
C GLU A 120 -2.66 29.79 30.85
N ASN A 121 -3.47 29.01 30.13
CA ASN A 121 -3.54 27.56 30.38
C ASN A 121 -2.21 26.86 30.05
N LEU A 122 -1.51 27.27 29.00
CA LEU A 122 -0.18 26.72 28.69
C LEU A 122 0.85 27.09 29.79
N ASN A 123 0.83 28.32 30.28
CA ASN A 123 1.69 28.76 31.37
C ASN A 123 1.39 28.01 32.68
N SER A 124 0.11 27.87 33.05
CA SER A 124 -0.30 27.10 34.22
C SER A 124 0.07 25.62 34.08
N SER A 125 -0.02 25.05 32.88
CA SER A 125 0.43 23.68 32.61
C SER A 125 1.93 23.51 32.87
N MET A 126 2.77 24.43 32.36
CA MET A 126 4.22 24.40 32.59
C MET A 126 4.62 24.67 34.05
N GLN A 127 3.78 25.38 34.81
CA GLN A 127 3.99 25.58 36.25
C GLN A 127 3.68 24.31 37.05
N LEU A 128 2.63 23.58 36.67
CA LEU A 128 2.21 22.34 37.32
C LEU A 128 3.08 21.14 36.91
N MET A 129 3.62 21.17 35.68
CA MET A 129 4.54 20.15 35.15
C MET A 129 5.77 20.82 34.52
N PRO A 130 6.83 21.02 35.31
CA PRO A 130 8.07 21.64 34.84
C PRO A 130 8.71 20.90 33.66
N GLU A 131 8.50 19.59 33.51
CA GLU A 131 9.06 18.78 32.42
C GLU A 131 8.54 19.23 31.04
N ILE A 132 7.29 19.71 30.96
CA ILE A 132 6.72 20.25 29.72
C ILE A 132 7.45 21.50 29.28
N LYS A 133 7.97 22.30 30.23
CA LYS A 133 8.66 23.55 29.93
C LYS A 133 9.91 23.30 29.07
N ASP A 134 10.63 22.22 29.33
CA ASP A 134 11.85 21.88 28.59
C ASP A 134 11.51 21.33 27.20
N ILE A 135 10.47 20.49 27.10
CA ILE A 135 9.94 20.02 25.80
C ILE A 135 9.45 21.20 24.95
N TYR A 136 8.72 22.14 25.56
CA TYR A 136 8.23 23.34 24.89
C TYR A 136 9.39 24.22 24.42
N ARG A 137 10.41 24.41 25.26
CA ARG A 137 11.60 25.19 24.94
C ARG A 137 12.37 24.60 23.76
N GLU A 138 12.59 23.28 23.77
CA GLU A 138 13.26 22.58 22.68
C GLU A 138 12.46 22.69 21.37
N ALA A 139 11.16 22.41 21.41
CA ALA A 139 10.31 22.43 20.22
C ALA A 139 10.14 23.83 19.61
N VAL A 140 10.13 24.87 20.45
CA VAL A 140 9.81 26.24 20.03
C VAL A 140 11.06 27.09 19.84
N GLU A 141 11.99 27.11 20.79
CA GLU A 141 13.16 27.99 20.74
C GLU A 141 14.25 27.50 19.78
N HIS A 142 14.46 26.17 19.66
CA HIS A 142 15.51 25.63 18.79
C HIS A 142 15.07 25.41 17.34
N HIS A 143 13.78 25.16 17.10
CA HIS A 143 13.30 24.76 15.77
C HIS A 143 12.34 25.74 15.11
N ASN A 144 11.59 26.53 15.89
CA ASN A 144 10.45 27.29 15.36
C ASN A 144 10.38 28.75 15.84
N LYS A 145 11.46 29.31 16.38
CA LYS A 145 11.47 30.66 16.96
C LYS A 145 10.99 31.74 15.99
N SER A 146 11.51 31.71 14.76
CA SER A 146 11.08 32.63 13.69
C SER A 146 9.59 32.52 13.36
N VAL A 147 9.00 31.33 13.49
CA VAL A 147 7.56 31.12 13.24
C VAL A 147 6.73 31.67 14.39
N LEU A 148 7.21 31.52 15.63
CA LEU A 148 6.54 32.08 16.81
C LEU A 148 6.52 33.61 16.76
N ASP A 149 7.65 34.23 16.42
CA ASP A 149 7.76 35.68 16.30
C ASP A 149 6.78 36.23 15.25
N GLU A 150 6.65 35.54 14.12
CA GLU A 150 5.67 35.90 13.07
C GLU A 150 4.22 35.77 13.56
N VAL A 151 3.92 34.73 14.35
CA VAL A 151 2.59 34.53 14.94
C VAL A 151 2.25 35.63 15.95
N GLU A 152 3.18 36.04 16.81
CA GLU A 152 2.96 37.14 17.76
C GLU A 152 2.75 38.48 17.04
N GLN A 153 3.55 38.79 16.02
CA GLN A 153 3.34 39.99 15.19
C GLN A 153 1.94 39.99 14.56
N ARG A 154 1.48 38.84 14.06
CA ARG A 154 0.13 38.70 13.49
C ARG A 154 -0.98 38.86 14.54
N ARG A 155 -0.76 38.41 15.79
CA ARG A 155 -1.70 38.63 16.91
C ARG A 155 -1.84 40.11 17.22
N GLU A 156 -0.73 40.84 17.29
CA GLU A 156 -0.75 42.29 17.53
C GLU A 156 -1.56 43.03 16.47
N VAL A 157 -1.39 42.64 15.20
CA VAL A 157 -2.18 43.19 14.09
C VAL A 157 -3.68 42.96 14.32
N ILE A 158 -4.09 41.74 14.65
CA ILE A 158 -5.50 41.41 14.90
C ILE A 158 -6.05 42.19 16.10
N LEU A 159 -5.31 42.20 17.22
CA LEU A 159 -5.72 42.87 18.47
C LEU A 159 -5.76 44.38 18.34
N SER A 160 -4.97 44.97 17.43
CA SER A 160 -5.03 46.41 17.13
C SER A 160 -6.33 46.83 16.44
N ASN A 161 -7.18 45.88 16.05
CA ASN A 161 -8.46 46.07 15.36
C ASN A 161 -8.35 46.97 14.11
N LYS A 162 -7.20 46.95 13.45
CA LYS A 162 -6.98 47.73 12.22
C LYS A 162 -7.52 46.95 11.02
N ARG A 163 -8.45 47.55 10.28
CA ARG A 163 -8.89 47.01 8.98
C ARG A 163 -7.71 46.92 8.03
N GLN A 164 -7.52 45.75 7.44
CA GLN A 164 -6.55 45.51 6.37
C GLN A 164 -7.27 45.29 5.05
N ASN A 165 -6.59 45.55 3.94
CA ASN A 165 -7.08 45.16 2.63
C ASN A 165 -7.10 43.62 2.57
N ALA A 166 -8.25 43.03 2.28
CA ALA A 166 -8.39 41.59 2.11
C ALA A 166 -7.38 41.13 1.04
N SER A 167 -6.32 40.44 1.48
CA SER A 167 -5.29 39.95 0.57
C SER A 167 -5.54 38.48 0.29
N LEU A 168 -6.09 38.21 -0.89
CA LEU A 168 -6.11 36.88 -1.52
C LEU A 168 -4.72 36.22 -1.51
N GLU A 169 -3.65 37.03 -1.49
CA GLU A 169 -2.26 36.60 -1.48
C GLU A 169 -1.83 36.01 -0.14
N SER A 170 -2.25 36.61 0.98
CA SER A 170 -1.99 36.10 2.34
C SER A 170 -2.72 34.78 2.60
N ALA A 171 -3.97 34.69 2.15
CA ALA A 171 -4.76 33.46 2.18
C ALA A 171 -4.10 32.34 1.34
N ARG A 172 -3.69 32.67 0.10
CA ARG A 172 -2.94 31.74 -0.76
C ARG A 172 -1.63 31.29 -0.13
N LYS A 173 -0.88 32.18 0.53
CA LYS A 173 0.40 31.86 1.21
C LYS A 173 0.23 30.91 2.39
N ALA A 174 -0.83 31.06 3.19
CA ALA A 174 -1.07 30.21 4.36
C ALA A 174 -1.54 28.79 3.96
N THR A 175 -2.37 28.69 2.91
CA THR A 175 -2.92 27.39 2.47
C THR A 175 -1.97 26.64 1.54
N ARG A 176 -1.14 27.33 0.75
CA ARG A 176 -0.18 26.73 -0.20
C ARG A 176 0.74 25.65 0.39
N PRO A 177 1.47 25.89 1.49
CA PRO A 177 2.46 24.92 1.97
C PRO A 177 1.78 23.65 2.46
N LYS A 178 0.63 23.78 3.15
CA LYS A 178 -0.14 22.64 3.63
C LYS A 178 -0.79 21.86 2.49
N LEU A 179 -1.39 22.56 1.52
CA LEU A 179 -1.92 21.93 0.30
C LEU A 179 -0.81 21.22 -0.47
N HIS A 180 0.35 21.86 -0.65
CA HIS A 180 1.48 21.29 -1.37
C HIS A 180 2.04 20.04 -0.68
N GLN A 181 2.17 20.06 0.66
CA GLN A 181 2.56 18.87 1.43
C GLN A 181 1.54 17.74 1.30
N THR A 182 0.25 18.03 1.44
CA THR A 182 -0.81 17.01 1.31
C THR A 182 -0.88 16.46 -0.12
N THR A 183 -0.76 17.30 -1.15
CA THR A 183 -0.72 16.86 -2.55
C THR A 183 0.50 15.98 -2.81
N LYS A 184 1.67 16.34 -2.27
CA LYS A 184 2.89 15.54 -2.40
C LYS A 184 2.73 14.17 -1.74
N GLN A 185 2.25 14.13 -0.49
CA GLN A 185 1.99 12.87 0.21
C GLN A 185 0.96 12.01 -0.52
N LEU A 186 -0.14 12.62 -0.99
CA LEU A 186 -1.17 11.90 -1.75
C LEU A 186 -0.58 11.33 -3.05
N GLN A 187 0.31 12.06 -3.72
CA GLN A 187 0.96 11.60 -4.93
C GLN A 187 1.97 10.48 -4.70
N GLU A 188 2.75 10.55 -3.61
CA GLU A 188 3.65 9.47 -3.20
C GLU A 188 2.87 8.19 -2.84
N GLU A 189 1.79 8.32 -2.06
CA GLU A 189 0.92 7.19 -1.72
C GLU A 189 0.23 6.60 -2.95
N LYS A 190 -0.23 7.46 -3.88
CA LYS A 190 -0.80 7.01 -5.16
C LYS A 190 0.23 6.24 -5.99
N GLN A 191 1.46 6.73 -6.09
CA GLN A 191 2.54 6.04 -6.82
C GLN A 191 2.90 4.69 -6.20
N ARG A 192 2.91 4.59 -4.86
CA ARG A 192 3.11 3.31 -4.16
C ARG A 192 1.98 2.33 -4.45
N ALA A 193 0.73 2.79 -4.36
CA ALA A 193 -0.44 1.96 -4.66
C ALA A 193 -0.43 1.48 -6.11
N ASP A 194 -0.12 2.37 -7.07
CA ASP A 194 -0.02 2.02 -8.49
C ASP A 194 1.11 1.00 -8.74
N SER A 195 2.28 1.20 -8.15
CA SER A 195 3.41 0.27 -8.27
C SER A 195 3.09 -1.13 -7.74
N LEU A 196 2.44 -1.21 -6.58
CA LEU A 196 1.99 -2.48 -6.01
C LEU A 196 0.95 -3.17 -6.89
N LEU A 197 0.03 -2.40 -7.49
CA LEU A 197 -0.98 -2.94 -8.40
C LEU A 197 -0.35 -3.55 -9.64
N TYR A 198 0.65 -2.88 -10.25
CA TYR A 198 1.35 -3.39 -11.43
C TYR A 198 2.26 -4.59 -11.13
N GLN A 199 2.67 -4.78 -9.88
CA GLN A 199 3.39 -5.99 -9.45
C GLN A 199 2.46 -7.21 -9.36
N MET A 200 1.16 -6.99 -9.12
CA MET A 200 0.17 -8.08 -8.97
C MET A 200 -0.61 -8.38 -10.25
N LEU A 201 -0.78 -7.38 -11.12
CA LEU A 201 -1.59 -7.48 -12.33
C LEU A 201 -0.85 -6.91 -13.54
N PRO A 202 -1.08 -7.45 -14.74
CA PRO A 202 -0.49 -6.89 -15.94
C PRO A 202 -0.93 -5.43 -16.14
N TYR A 203 -0.04 -4.60 -16.68
CA TYR A 203 -0.26 -3.16 -16.85
C TYR A 203 -1.61 -2.81 -17.54
N PRO A 204 -1.98 -3.42 -18.69
CA PRO A 204 -3.24 -3.11 -19.36
C PRO A 204 -4.48 -3.44 -18.51
N VAL A 205 -4.40 -4.51 -17.72
CA VAL A 205 -5.47 -4.99 -16.84
C VAL A 205 -5.62 -4.08 -15.62
N ALA A 206 -4.50 -3.65 -15.04
CA ALA A 206 -4.46 -2.73 -13.92
C ALA A 206 -5.06 -1.35 -14.28
N GLU A 207 -4.74 -0.81 -15.46
CA GLU A 207 -5.30 0.47 -15.92
C GLU A 207 -6.82 0.41 -16.19
N GLN A 208 -7.31 -0.70 -16.73
CA GLN A 208 -8.76 -0.91 -16.90
C GLN A 208 -9.49 -0.95 -15.55
N LEU A 209 -8.93 -1.65 -14.56
CA LEU A 209 -9.50 -1.69 -13.21
C LEU A 209 -9.45 -0.32 -12.52
N LYS A 210 -8.35 0.43 -12.66
CA LYS A 210 -8.22 1.79 -12.12
C LYS A 210 -9.23 2.77 -12.72
N SER A 211 -9.57 2.60 -13.99
CA SER A 211 -10.59 3.42 -14.68
C SER A 211 -12.02 2.97 -14.39
N GLY A 212 -12.23 1.95 -13.54
CA GLY A 212 -13.55 1.47 -13.15
C GLY A 212 -14.22 0.56 -14.18
N HIS A 213 -13.48 0.12 -15.20
CA HIS A 213 -13.99 -0.80 -16.21
C HIS A 213 -13.83 -2.25 -15.73
N SER A 214 -14.81 -3.10 -16.07
CA SER A 214 -14.69 -4.53 -15.87
C SER A 214 -13.77 -5.13 -16.91
N VAL A 215 -12.78 -5.92 -16.48
CA VAL A 215 -11.90 -6.66 -17.38
C VAL A 215 -12.65 -7.88 -17.90
N THR A 216 -12.97 -7.89 -19.19
CA THR A 216 -13.61 -9.04 -19.84
C THR A 216 -12.58 -10.12 -20.14
N ALA A 217 -12.97 -11.38 -19.99
CA ALA A 217 -12.13 -12.49 -20.42
C ALA A 217 -11.88 -12.41 -21.93
N GLU A 218 -10.63 -12.62 -22.34
CA GLU A 218 -10.20 -12.63 -23.74
C GLU A 218 -9.72 -14.03 -24.13
N GLN A 219 -10.01 -14.41 -25.38
CA GLN A 219 -9.50 -15.64 -25.97
C GLN A 219 -8.24 -15.33 -26.80
N TYR A 220 -7.21 -16.14 -26.58
CA TYR A 220 -5.94 -16.10 -27.27
C TYR A 220 -5.79 -17.36 -28.09
N GLU A 221 -5.51 -17.20 -29.40
CA GLU A 221 -5.39 -18.32 -30.34
C GLU A 221 -4.10 -19.13 -30.13
N SER A 222 -3.03 -18.45 -29.71
CA SER A 222 -1.71 -19.05 -29.49
C SER A 222 -0.99 -18.30 -28.37
N VAL A 223 -0.67 -19.02 -27.31
CA VAL A 223 0.23 -18.59 -26.23
C VAL A 223 1.19 -19.72 -25.91
N THR A 224 2.36 -19.39 -25.37
CA THR A 224 3.30 -20.40 -24.86
C THR A 224 3.34 -20.34 -23.34
N VAL A 225 3.08 -21.48 -22.73
CA VAL A 225 3.05 -21.68 -21.28
C VAL A 225 4.27 -22.46 -20.84
N PHE A 226 5.00 -21.90 -19.87
CA PHE A 226 6.11 -22.50 -19.16
C PHE A 226 5.65 -22.93 -17.76
N PHE A 227 5.99 -24.15 -17.38
CA PHE A 227 5.88 -24.65 -16.01
C PHE A 227 7.24 -25.17 -15.56
N SER A 228 7.62 -24.81 -14.34
CA SER A 228 8.75 -25.42 -13.64
C SER A 228 8.32 -25.93 -12.27
N ASP A 229 8.90 -27.03 -11.80
CA ASP A 229 8.83 -27.45 -10.40
C ASP A 229 10.19 -27.89 -9.88
N ILE A 230 10.30 -28.05 -8.56
CA ILE A 230 11.51 -28.51 -7.91
C ILE A 230 11.50 -30.04 -7.81
N VAL A 231 12.59 -30.67 -8.26
CA VAL A 231 12.75 -32.13 -8.13
C VAL A 231 12.83 -32.51 -6.66
N ASP A 232 12.06 -33.53 -6.27
CA ASP A 232 12.02 -34.05 -4.90
C ASP A 232 11.66 -33.00 -3.82
N PHE A 233 10.94 -31.94 -4.18
CA PHE A 233 10.54 -30.87 -3.26
C PHE A 233 9.92 -31.40 -1.95
N THR A 234 8.98 -32.35 -2.03
CA THR A 234 8.36 -32.96 -0.85
C THR A 234 9.37 -33.64 0.07
N LYS A 235 10.40 -34.30 -0.47
CA LYS A 235 11.46 -34.92 0.32
C LYS A 235 12.38 -33.86 0.94
N ILE A 236 12.63 -32.77 0.21
CA ILE A 236 13.42 -31.63 0.72
C ILE A 236 12.69 -31.02 1.92
N CYS A 237 11.40 -30.68 1.77
CA CYS A 237 10.57 -30.11 2.84
C CYS A 237 10.42 -31.02 4.06
N ALA A 238 10.49 -32.35 3.90
CA ALA A 238 10.47 -33.29 5.02
C ALA A 238 11.75 -33.27 5.86
N ASN A 239 12.86 -32.78 5.30
CA ASN A 239 14.20 -32.85 5.89
C ASN A 239 14.77 -31.51 6.36
N ILE A 240 14.12 -30.38 6.04
CA ILE A 240 14.57 -29.03 6.44
C ILE A 240 13.46 -28.29 7.16
N SER A 241 13.82 -27.28 7.95
CA SER A 241 12.82 -26.49 8.68
C SER A 241 11.95 -25.66 7.72
N PRO A 242 10.68 -25.36 8.07
CA PRO A 242 9.82 -24.50 7.25
C PRO A 242 10.42 -23.12 6.94
N MET A 243 11.25 -22.60 7.86
CA MET A 243 11.96 -21.34 7.66
C MET A 243 13.01 -21.46 6.55
N GLU A 244 13.77 -22.55 6.54
CA GLU A 244 14.76 -22.84 5.49
C GLU A 244 14.08 -23.11 4.13
N VAL A 245 12.94 -23.81 4.10
CA VAL A 245 12.13 -23.96 2.87
C VAL A 245 11.78 -22.59 2.30
N THR A 246 11.30 -21.68 3.16
CA THR A 246 10.90 -20.33 2.73
C THR A 246 12.09 -19.53 2.20
N GLN A 247 13.25 -19.60 2.86
CA GLN A 247 14.47 -18.95 2.39
C GLN A 247 14.97 -19.53 1.07
N MET A 248 14.88 -20.84 0.88
CA MET A 248 15.23 -21.53 -0.36
C MET A 248 14.36 -21.04 -1.52
N LEU A 249 13.03 -21.05 -1.34
CA LEU A 249 12.08 -20.61 -2.36
C LEU A 249 12.26 -19.13 -2.70
N ASN A 250 12.42 -18.26 -1.69
CA ASN A 250 12.66 -16.83 -1.91
C ASN A 250 13.96 -16.58 -2.68
N ARG A 251 15.02 -17.34 -2.40
CA ARG A 251 16.30 -17.20 -3.11
C ARG A 251 16.20 -17.70 -4.55
N LEU A 252 15.58 -18.86 -4.76
CA LEU A 252 15.38 -19.44 -6.09
C LEU A 252 14.53 -18.51 -6.96
N TYR A 253 13.33 -18.17 -6.49
CA TYR A 253 12.41 -17.34 -7.27
C TYR A 253 12.84 -15.89 -7.37
N GLY A 254 13.61 -15.37 -6.41
CA GLY A 254 14.27 -14.08 -6.57
C GLY A 254 15.26 -14.05 -7.74
N ILE A 255 15.98 -15.15 -7.98
CA ILE A 255 16.87 -15.26 -9.16
C ILE A 255 16.06 -15.38 -10.45
N PHE A 256 14.98 -16.16 -10.45
CA PHE A 256 14.11 -16.30 -11.61
C PHE A 256 13.44 -14.97 -11.96
N ASP A 257 12.83 -14.30 -10.99
CA ASP A 257 12.15 -13.02 -11.15
C ASP A 257 13.09 -11.96 -11.76
N ASN A 258 14.34 -11.86 -11.25
CA ASN A 258 15.34 -10.95 -11.82
C ASN A 258 15.77 -11.29 -13.26
N HIS A 259 15.58 -12.53 -13.71
CA HIS A 259 15.95 -12.96 -15.06
C HIS A 259 14.81 -12.86 -16.06
N ILE A 260 13.58 -13.12 -15.62
CA ILE A 260 12.42 -13.07 -16.51
C ILE A 260 12.11 -11.64 -16.98
N ASP A 261 12.50 -10.60 -16.22
CA ASP A 261 12.34 -9.19 -16.60
C ASP A 261 13.04 -8.80 -17.92
N LYS A 262 13.96 -9.65 -18.42
CA LYS A 262 14.66 -9.46 -19.71
C LYS A 262 13.86 -9.94 -20.91
N TYR A 263 12.76 -10.65 -20.68
CA TYR A 263 11.95 -11.28 -21.70
C TYR A 263 10.54 -10.71 -21.70
N ASP A 264 9.88 -10.78 -22.86
CA ASP A 264 8.45 -10.44 -22.96
C ASP A 264 7.60 -11.61 -22.42
N VAL A 265 7.52 -11.69 -21.10
CA VAL A 265 6.83 -12.75 -20.37
C VAL A 265 6.07 -12.21 -19.16
N TYR A 266 4.99 -12.91 -18.80
CA TYR A 266 4.17 -12.63 -17.62
C TYR A 266 4.19 -13.80 -16.65
N LYS A 267 4.57 -13.52 -15.39
CA LYS A 267 4.52 -14.50 -14.29
C LYS A 267 3.09 -14.66 -13.80
N VAL A 268 2.61 -15.89 -13.74
CA VAL A 268 1.27 -16.23 -13.26
C VAL A 268 1.37 -16.74 -11.82
N GLU A 269 0.53 -16.23 -10.92
CA GLU A 269 0.46 -16.74 -9.55
C GLU A 269 -0.07 -18.18 -9.52
N THR A 270 0.71 -19.07 -8.93
CA THR A 270 0.42 -20.50 -8.78
C THR A 270 0.39 -20.92 -7.31
N ILE A 271 -0.15 -22.11 -7.06
CA ILE A 271 -0.17 -22.73 -5.74
C ILE A 271 1.01 -23.70 -5.66
N GLY A 272 1.79 -23.62 -4.57
CA GLY A 272 2.85 -24.58 -4.26
C GLY A 272 4.24 -24.15 -4.78
N ASP A 273 5.03 -25.13 -5.20
CA ASP A 273 6.39 -24.98 -5.72
C ASP A 273 6.46 -24.94 -7.26
N ALA A 274 5.30 -24.81 -7.92
CA ALA A 274 5.26 -24.62 -9.36
C ALA A 274 5.55 -23.15 -9.71
N TYR A 275 6.47 -22.90 -10.63
CA TYR A 275 6.73 -21.59 -11.21
C TYR A 275 6.15 -21.53 -12.62
N MET A 276 5.14 -20.69 -12.83
CA MET A 276 4.42 -20.57 -14.10
C MET A 276 4.67 -19.22 -14.75
N VAL A 277 5.05 -19.25 -16.02
CA VAL A 277 5.32 -18.08 -16.84
C VAL A 277 4.68 -18.27 -18.19
N VAL A 278 4.16 -17.19 -18.77
CA VAL A 278 3.49 -17.22 -20.07
C VAL A 278 3.96 -16.07 -20.94
N SER A 279 4.01 -16.29 -22.24
CA SER A 279 4.15 -15.23 -23.24
C SER A 279 3.03 -15.29 -24.28
N GLY A 280 2.76 -14.15 -24.92
CA GLY A 280 1.65 -13.97 -25.86
C GLY A 280 0.36 -13.45 -25.21
N LEU A 281 0.42 -13.12 -23.91
CA LEU A 281 -0.60 -12.39 -23.16
C LEU A 281 0.03 -11.56 -22.03
N PRO A 282 -0.65 -10.50 -21.52
CA PRO A 282 -1.89 -9.93 -22.05
C PRO A 282 -1.72 -9.27 -23.43
N GLU A 283 -0.49 -8.90 -23.79
CA GLU A 283 -0.18 -8.35 -25.11
C GLU A 283 0.24 -9.48 -26.06
N LYS A 284 -0.36 -9.49 -27.26
CA LYS A 284 -0.05 -10.48 -28.29
C LYS A 284 1.24 -10.08 -29.01
N ASN A 285 2.21 -10.97 -29.04
CA ASN A 285 3.52 -10.75 -29.68
C ASN A 285 3.75 -11.65 -30.92
N GLY A 286 2.67 -12.07 -31.59
CA GLY A 286 2.76 -12.88 -32.81
C GLY A 286 3.24 -14.30 -32.54
N HIS A 287 4.39 -14.70 -33.10
CA HIS A 287 5.02 -16.00 -32.81
C HIS A 287 6.22 -15.88 -31.85
N ASP A 288 6.55 -14.65 -31.44
CA ASP A 288 7.71 -14.40 -30.58
C ASP A 288 7.52 -15.00 -29.19
N HIS A 289 6.29 -15.21 -28.72
CA HIS A 289 6.01 -15.87 -27.44
C HIS A 289 6.73 -17.21 -27.27
N VAL A 290 6.91 -17.96 -28.35
CA VAL A 290 7.60 -19.26 -28.33
C VAL A 290 9.10 -19.05 -28.11
N THR A 291 9.68 -18.06 -28.79
CA THR A 291 11.09 -17.67 -28.67
C THR A 291 11.41 -17.12 -27.29
N GLN A 292 10.59 -16.21 -26.78
CA GLN A 292 10.75 -15.61 -25.46
C GLN A 292 10.80 -16.68 -24.36
N ILE A 293 9.84 -17.62 -24.38
CA ILE A 293 9.78 -18.70 -23.40
C ILE A 293 10.92 -19.71 -23.58
N ALA A 294 11.28 -20.06 -24.81
CA ALA A 294 12.35 -21.03 -25.06
C ALA A 294 13.72 -20.50 -24.62
N LEU A 295 14.04 -19.24 -24.94
CA LEU A 295 15.28 -18.59 -24.51
C LEU A 295 15.33 -18.40 -23.00
N MET A 296 14.21 -17.97 -22.39
CA MET A 296 14.08 -17.89 -20.94
C MET A 296 14.36 -19.26 -20.30
N ALA A 297 13.74 -20.33 -20.80
CA ALA A 297 13.92 -21.68 -20.26
C ALA A 297 15.37 -22.14 -20.33
N LEU A 298 16.06 -21.92 -21.45
CA LEU A 298 17.48 -22.27 -21.62
C LEU A 298 18.36 -21.55 -20.59
N HIS A 299 18.17 -20.22 -20.43
CA HIS A 299 18.95 -19.46 -19.45
C HIS A 299 18.61 -19.86 -18.01
N LEU A 300 17.35 -20.16 -17.69
CA LEU A 300 16.98 -20.61 -16.34
C LEU A 300 17.64 -21.96 -15.99
N VAL A 301 17.75 -22.90 -16.94
CA VAL A 301 18.48 -24.17 -16.71
C VAL A 301 19.95 -23.92 -16.45
N GLU A 302 20.60 -23.05 -17.24
CA GLU A 302 22.01 -22.69 -17.07
C GLU A 302 22.26 -22.04 -15.69
N LEU A 303 21.37 -21.15 -15.26
CA LEU A 303 21.46 -20.54 -13.92
C LEU A 303 21.38 -21.57 -12.80
N MET A 304 20.53 -22.60 -12.97
CA MET A 304 20.39 -23.67 -12.00
C MET A 304 21.66 -24.51 -11.84
N GLU A 305 22.51 -24.63 -12.86
CA GLU A 305 23.79 -25.33 -12.75
C GLU A 305 24.74 -24.66 -11.75
N SER A 306 24.64 -23.33 -11.60
CA SER A 306 25.43 -22.53 -10.67
C SER A 306 24.78 -22.33 -9.30
N PHE A 307 23.50 -22.69 -9.14
CA PHE A 307 22.74 -22.45 -7.93
C PHE A 307 23.12 -23.43 -6.82
N ARG A 308 23.49 -22.92 -5.64
CA ARG A 308 23.80 -23.73 -4.45
C ARG A 308 23.05 -23.20 -3.23
N PHE A 309 22.41 -24.09 -2.48
CA PHE A 309 21.67 -23.76 -1.27
C PHE A 309 22.21 -24.54 -0.05
N GLY A 310 22.67 -23.81 0.98
CA GLY A 310 23.24 -24.38 2.20
C GLY A 310 24.76 -24.56 2.18
N SER A 311 25.31 -24.98 3.33
CA SER A 311 26.75 -25.23 3.56
C SER A 311 27.21 -26.61 3.05
N ASP A 312 26.26 -27.56 2.95
CA ASP A 312 26.51 -28.90 2.42
C ASP A 312 26.31 -28.88 0.90
N ALA A 313 27.42 -29.00 0.18
CA ALA A 313 27.47 -29.03 -1.28
C ALA A 313 26.78 -30.25 -1.95
N GLU A 314 26.06 -31.08 -1.19
CA GLU A 314 25.48 -32.35 -1.66
C GLU A 314 24.00 -32.28 -2.10
N LYS A 315 23.32 -31.14 -1.99
CA LYS A 315 21.95 -30.99 -2.52
C LYS A 315 21.93 -30.04 -3.70
N ASP A 316 22.32 -30.54 -4.86
CA ASP A 316 22.07 -29.85 -6.13
C ASP A 316 20.55 -29.77 -6.35
N LEU A 317 20.00 -28.56 -6.17
CA LEU A 317 18.60 -28.29 -6.46
C LEU A 317 18.41 -28.40 -7.97
N SER A 318 17.60 -29.35 -8.41
CA SER A 318 17.27 -29.53 -9.83
C SER A 318 15.83 -29.11 -10.08
N VAL A 319 15.57 -28.54 -11.25
CA VAL A 319 14.22 -28.21 -11.70
C VAL A 319 13.79 -29.13 -12.85
N ARG A 320 12.49 -29.35 -13.00
CA ARG A 320 11.93 -29.89 -14.25
C ARG A 320 11.16 -28.79 -14.94
N ILE A 321 11.30 -28.72 -16.26
CA ILE A 321 10.64 -27.70 -17.06
C ILE A 321 9.74 -28.38 -18.10
N GLY A 322 8.53 -27.85 -18.25
CA GLY A 322 7.57 -28.23 -19.27
C GLY A 322 7.06 -27.02 -20.05
N ILE A 323 7.02 -27.13 -21.38
CA ILE A 323 6.56 -26.07 -22.26
C ILE A 323 5.54 -26.60 -23.25
N HIS A 324 4.40 -25.90 -23.35
CA HIS A 324 3.38 -26.19 -24.35
C HIS A 324 2.83 -24.89 -24.96
N THR A 325 2.47 -24.96 -26.23
CA THR A 325 1.94 -23.83 -27.01
C THR A 325 0.56 -24.21 -27.52
N GLY A 326 -0.41 -23.32 -27.32
CA GLY A 326 -1.80 -23.58 -27.72
C GLY A 326 -2.75 -22.44 -27.34
N PRO A 327 -4.04 -22.57 -27.66
CA PRO A 327 -5.04 -21.54 -27.36
C PRO A 327 -5.39 -21.52 -25.87
N CYS A 328 -5.69 -20.34 -25.32
CA CYS A 328 -6.20 -20.21 -23.96
C CYS A 328 -7.21 -19.07 -23.83
N ALA A 329 -7.97 -19.07 -22.74
CA ALA A 329 -8.73 -17.91 -22.31
C ALA A 329 -8.06 -17.31 -21.08
N ALA A 330 -7.95 -15.99 -21.01
CA ALA A 330 -7.38 -15.30 -19.86
C ALA A 330 -8.29 -14.16 -19.40
N GLY A 331 -8.33 -13.91 -18.10
CA GLY A 331 -9.18 -12.87 -17.53
C GLY A 331 -9.01 -12.72 -16.02
N VAL A 332 -9.60 -11.65 -15.47
CA VAL A 332 -9.55 -11.38 -14.03
C VAL A 332 -10.64 -12.15 -13.31
N VAL A 333 -10.26 -12.87 -12.25
CA VAL A 333 -11.19 -13.62 -11.39
C VAL A 333 -11.11 -13.09 -9.97
N GLY A 334 -12.29 -12.89 -9.36
CA GLY A 334 -12.44 -12.48 -7.96
C GLY A 334 -12.66 -10.98 -7.77
N ASN A 335 -13.67 -10.62 -6.98
CA ASN A 335 -14.02 -9.21 -6.73
C ASN A 335 -13.21 -8.56 -5.60
N LYS A 336 -12.82 -9.35 -4.58
CA LYS A 336 -12.06 -8.84 -3.42
C LYS A 336 -10.54 -8.92 -3.61
N MET A 337 -10.09 -9.97 -4.29
CA MET A 337 -8.68 -10.20 -4.63
C MET A 337 -8.62 -10.58 -6.11
N PRO A 338 -8.56 -9.58 -7.01
CA PRO A 338 -8.53 -9.84 -8.44
C PRO A 338 -7.22 -10.53 -8.82
N ARG A 339 -7.31 -11.65 -9.52
CA ARG A 339 -6.16 -12.38 -10.06
C ARG A 339 -6.31 -12.56 -11.56
N TYR A 340 -5.25 -12.33 -12.31
CA TYR A 340 -5.23 -12.61 -13.74
C TYR A 340 -4.99 -14.10 -13.94
N CYS A 341 -6.03 -14.82 -14.33
CA CYS A 341 -6.04 -16.28 -14.42
C CYS A 341 -6.10 -16.73 -15.88
N LEU A 342 -5.42 -17.84 -16.16
CA LEU A 342 -5.45 -18.51 -17.46
C LEU A 342 -6.25 -19.80 -17.36
N PHE A 343 -7.08 -20.04 -18.37
CA PHE A 343 -7.96 -21.19 -18.47
C PHE A 343 -7.80 -21.85 -19.83
N GLY A 344 -8.00 -23.17 -19.84
CA GLY A 344 -7.97 -23.96 -21.04
C GLY A 344 -7.04 -25.16 -20.91
N ASP A 345 -7.14 -26.01 -21.92
CA ASP A 345 -6.38 -27.25 -21.98
C ASP A 345 -4.86 -27.01 -22.08
N THR A 346 -4.44 -25.89 -22.67
CA THR A 346 -3.03 -25.51 -22.82
C THR A 346 -2.29 -25.46 -21.48
N VAL A 347 -2.92 -24.92 -20.44
CA VAL A 347 -2.33 -24.85 -19.08
C VAL A 347 -2.13 -26.25 -18.51
N ASN A 348 -3.13 -27.12 -18.67
CA ASN A 348 -3.06 -28.50 -18.18
C ASN A 348 -1.99 -29.29 -18.92
N THR A 349 -1.92 -29.17 -20.25
CA THR A 349 -0.93 -29.86 -21.08
C THR A 349 0.49 -29.40 -20.75
N ALA A 350 0.71 -28.09 -20.53
CA ALA A 350 2.00 -27.56 -20.09
C ALA A 350 2.44 -28.12 -18.73
N SER A 351 1.53 -28.15 -17.75
CA SER A 351 1.77 -28.79 -16.45
C SER A 351 2.10 -30.27 -16.61
N ARG A 352 1.45 -30.99 -17.55
CA ARG A 352 1.78 -32.39 -17.82
C ARG A 352 3.18 -32.56 -18.39
N MET A 353 3.60 -31.74 -19.36
CA MET A 353 4.97 -31.75 -19.87
C MET A 353 5.97 -31.59 -18.73
N GLN A 354 5.71 -30.69 -17.80
CA GLN A 354 6.57 -30.49 -16.64
C GLN A 354 6.62 -31.76 -15.76
N THR A 355 5.46 -32.32 -15.39
CA THR A 355 5.40 -33.50 -14.49
C THR A 355 6.02 -34.76 -15.10
N THR A 356 6.00 -34.92 -16.42
CA THR A 356 6.63 -36.04 -17.15
C THR A 356 8.08 -35.74 -17.56
N GLY A 357 8.59 -34.56 -17.24
CA GLY A 357 9.93 -34.10 -17.58
C GLY A 357 11.04 -34.81 -16.80
N MET A 358 12.28 -34.54 -17.19
CA MET A 358 13.48 -35.02 -16.50
C MET A 358 14.19 -33.85 -15.80
N PRO A 359 14.90 -34.10 -14.68
CA PRO A 359 15.69 -33.08 -14.00
C PRO A 359 16.64 -32.36 -14.97
N GLN A 360 16.71 -31.03 -14.87
CA GLN A 360 17.56 -30.15 -15.68
C GLN A 360 17.36 -30.29 -17.20
N LYS A 361 16.20 -30.78 -17.65
CA LYS A 361 15.84 -30.85 -19.07
C LYS A 361 14.55 -30.08 -19.35
N ILE A 362 14.51 -29.46 -20.53
CA ILE A 362 13.36 -28.69 -21.01
C ILE A 362 12.47 -29.61 -21.86
N HIS A 363 11.34 -30.04 -21.30
CA HIS A 363 10.39 -30.93 -21.98
C HIS A 363 9.38 -30.10 -22.77
N VAL A 364 9.28 -30.34 -24.08
CA VAL A 364 8.36 -29.59 -24.95
C VAL A 364 7.38 -30.51 -25.67
N SER A 365 6.13 -30.02 -25.81
CA SER A 365 5.11 -30.66 -26.63
C SER A 365 5.42 -30.58 -28.13
N LYS A 366 4.74 -31.40 -28.94
CA LYS A 366 4.84 -31.34 -30.40
C LYS A 366 4.49 -29.95 -30.96
N ASP A 367 3.43 -29.33 -30.46
CA ASP A 367 2.97 -28.02 -30.96
C ASP A 367 4.03 -26.94 -30.74
N THR A 368 4.66 -26.90 -29.56
CA THR A 368 5.81 -26.02 -29.29
C THR A 368 6.99 -26.34 -30.22
N LYS A 369 7.31 -27.63 -30.40
CA LYS A 369 8.41 -28.05 -31.27
C LYS A 369 8.18 -27.61 -32.72
N ASP A 370 6.96 -27.71 -33.23
CA ASP A 370 6.65 -27.35 -34.62
C ASP A 370 6.80 -25.83 -34.83
N MET A 371 6.39 -25.02 -33.84
CA MET A 371 6.63 -23.58 -33.84
C MET A 371 8.12 -23.20 -33.75
N LEU A 372 8.88 -23.86 -32.86
CA LEU A 372 10.33 -23.65 -32.77
C LEU A 372 11.06 -24.07 -34.06
N THR A 373 10.58 -25.14 -34.72
CA THR A 373 11.12 -25.57 -36.02
C THR A 373 10.85 -24.52 -37.09
N PHE A 374 9.67 -23.91 -37.09
CA PHE A 374 9.30 -22.84 -38.01
C PHE A 374 10.15 -21.58 -37.82
N LEU A 375 10.41 -21.18 -36.57
CA LEU A 375 11.24 -20.02 -36.23
C LEU A 375 12.73 -20.25 -36.52
N GLY A 376 13.19 -21.50 -36.41
CA GLY A 376 14.56 -21.91 -36.70
C GLY A 376 15.56 -21.59 -35.58
N GLY A 377 16.76 -22.16 -35.67
CA GLY A 377 17.85 -21.92 -34.72
C GLY A 377 17.80 -22.76 -33.43
N TYR A 378 16.78 -23.59 -33.21
CA TYR A 378 16.66 -24.44 -32.01
C TYR A 378 17.02 -25.90 -32.30
N ALA A 379 17.82 -26.51 -31.43
CA ALA A 379 18.10 -27.94 -31.46
C ALA A 379 17.11 -28.70 -30.57
N LEU A 380 16.38 -29.63 -31.19
CA LEU A 380 15.31 -30.40 -30.56
C LEU A 380 15.54 -31.89 -30.77
N GLU A 381 15.46 -32.68 -29.70
CA GLU A 381 15.64 -34.13 -29.74
C GLU A 381 14.30 -34.83 -29.48
N PHE A 382 13.93 -35.78 -30.34
CA PHE A 382 12.75 -36.61 -30.09
C PHE A 382 13.02 -37.54 -28.90
N ARG A 383 12.10 -37.57 -27.93
CA ARG A 383 12.21 -38.44 -26.76
C ARG A 383 11.64 -39.82 -27.06
N GLU A 384 10.33 -39.95 -26.92
CA GLU A 384 9.54 -41.15 -27.22
C GLU A 384 8.04 -40.77 -27.12
N LEU A 385 7.16 -41.73 -27.40
CA LEU A 385 5.74 -41.58 -27.08
C LEU A 385 5.56 -41.67 -25.57
N VAL A 386 5.33 -40.53 -24.92
CA VAL A 386 5.11 -40.45 -23.48
C VAL A 386 3.61 -40.55 -23.22
N ASP A 387 3.19 -41.47 -22.36
CA ASP A 387 1.80 -41.55 -21.93
C ASP A 387 1.48 -40.41 -20.96
N VAL A 388 0.67 -39.46 -21.43
CA VAL A 388 0.32 -38.26 -20.70
C VAL A 388 -1.10 -38.41 -20.16
N LYS A 389 -1.24 -38.31 -18.83
CA LYS A 389 -2.53 -38.47 -18.15
C LYS A 389 -3.61 -37.58 -18.75
N GLY A 390 -4.66 -38.20 -19.30
CA GLY A 390 -5.80 -37.54 -19.93
C GLY A 390 -5.61 -37.16 -21.40
N LYS A 391 -4.43 -37.46 -21.99
CA LYS A 391 -4.10 -37.22 -23.40
C LYS A 391 -3.71 -38.50 -24.15
N GLY A 392 -3.26 -39.53 -23.43
CA GLY A 392 -2.72 -40.74 -24.01
C GLY A 392 -1.27 -40.54 -24.48
N ALA A 393 -0.83 -41.37 -25.42
CA ALA A 393 0.51 -41.32 -25.97
C ALA A 393 0.75 -40.04 -26.80
N MET A 394 1.62 -39.16 -26.32
CA MET A 394 2.00 -37.91 -26.98
C MET A 394 3.45 -37.97 -27.48
N GLN A 395 3.68 -37.43 -28.69
CA GLN A 395 5.04 -37.15 -29.17
C GLN A 395 5.59 -35.92 -28.44
N THR A 396 6.77 -36.07 -27.85
CA THR A 396 7.40 -35.01 -27.06
C THR A 396 8.90 -34.93 -27.34
N TYR A 397 9.49 -33.78 -27.03
CA TYR A 397 10.85 -33.44 -27.43
C TYR A 397 11.61 -32.79 -26.28
N TRP A 398 12.94 -32.90 -26.31
CA TRP A 398 13.83 -32.11 -25.48
C TRP A 398 14.29 -30.88 -26.26
N LEU A 399 14.18 -29.70 -25.66
CA LEU A 399 14.88 -28.51 -26.16
C LEU A 399 16.29 -28.50 -25.56
N LEU A 400 17.31 -28.49 -26.41
CA LEU A 400 18.72 -28.63 -25.99
C LEU A 400 19.46 -27.30 -26.02
N GLU A 401 19.43 -26.59 -27.15
CA GLU A 401 20.23 -25.38 -27.36
C GLU A 401 19.59 -24.47 -28.42
N TYR A 402 20.06 -23.22 -28.45
CA TYR A 402 19.75 -22.25 -29.49
C TYR A 402 21.05 -21.77 -30.14
N SER A 403 21.13 -21.90 -31.46
CA SER A 403 22.29 -21.55 -32.29
C SER A 403 22.07 -20.31 -33.16
N GLY A 404 20.93 -19.63 -33.02
CA GLY A 404 20.65 -18.41 -33.76
C GLY A 404 21.42 -17.20 -33.22
N ILE A 405 21.74 -16.25 -34.11
CA ILE A 405 22.42 -15.00 -33.75
C ILE A 405 21.46 -14.14 -32.92
N GLN A 406 21.79 -13.87 -31.66
CA GLN A 406 21.07 -12.88 -30.85
C GLN A 406 21.35 -11.48 -31.42
N VAL A 407 20.38 -10.90 -32.15
CA VAL A 407 20.37 -9.46 -32.39
C VAL A 407 19.94 -8.82 -31.07
N LYS A 408 20.92 -8.16 -30.43
CA LYS A 408 20.77 -7.45 -29.15
C LYS A 408 19.66 -6.43 -29.14
#